data_AF-D1C4W7-F1
#
_entry.id   AF-D1C4W7-F1
#
_cell.length_a   1.000
_cell.length_b   1.000
_cell.length_c   1.000
_cell.angle_alpha   90.00
_cell.angle_beta   90.00
_cell.angle_gamma   90.00
#
_symmetry.space_group_name_H-M   'P 1'
#
loop_
_entity.id
_entity.type
_entity.pdbx_description
1 polymer ?
#
loop_
_entity_poly.entity_id
_entity_poly.type
_entity_poly.pdbx_seq_one_letter_code
_entity_poly.pdbx_strand_id
1 'polypeptide(L)'
;MSWESQFQEQWVTLVDSVETHARRALAGRPLLDVAALDEILQREVAKWNRPSHYNGAWLAKLAGTHPEVAARFRATLGNLRAVRPLVPQIGNPWLRVALVVALVAAAFFIAWWQTDRLLVHVAAPLTAGIVFGSLVRARWQAARELAIDRAVGAFLADLDGVGRQLREAAAEADRMDDPEDRRLRA
;
A
#
# COMPACT_ATOMS: atom_id res chain seq x y z
N MET A 1 -1.45 -27.34 14.91
CA MET A 1 -0.99 -26.08 14.26
C MET A 1 -0.31 -25.25 15.31
N SER A 2 0.82 -24.64 14.96
CA SER A 2 1.63 -23.84 15.89
C SER A 2 1.03 -22.43 16.04
N TRP A 3 1.39 -21.72 17.10
CA TRP A 3 1.05 -20.32 17.33
C TRP A 3 1.65 -19.43 16.24
N GLU A 4 2.91 -19.67 15.87
CA GLU A 4 3.62 -18.94 14.83
C GLU A 4 2.93 -19.07 13.47
N SER A 5 2.53 -20.27 13.07
CA SER A 5 1.90 -20.50 11.76
C SER A 5 0.53 -19.79 11.68
N GLN A 6 -0.28 -19.89 12.75
CA GLN A 6 -1.57 -19.21 12.83
C GLN A 6 -1.42 -17.69 12.84
N PHE A 7 -0.40 -17.16 13.53
CA PHE A 7 -0.10 -15.74 13.49
C PHE A 7 0.29 -15.30 12.08
N GLN A 8 1.14 -16.06 11.39
CA GLN A 8 1.61 -15.71 10.05
C GLN A 8 0.45 -15.57 9.05
N GLU A 9 -0.54 -16.46 9.09
CA GLU A 9 -1.74 -16.38 8.25
C GLU A 9 -2.56 -15.11 8.55
N GLN A 10 -2.71 -14.77 9.83
CA GLN A 10 -3.41 -13.56 10.27
C GLN A 10 -2.66 -12.29 9.89
N TRP A 11 -1.32 -12.31 9.95
CA TRP A 11 -0.47 -11.18 9.59
C TRP A 11 -0.55 -10.86 8.10
N VAL A 12 -0.47 -11.89 7.24
CA VAL A 12 -0.66 -11.72 5.79
C VAL A 12 -2.03 -11.11 5.50
N THR A 13 -3.09 -11.62 6.13
CA THR A 13 -4.45 -11.07 5.97
C THR A 13 -4.54 -9.61 6.40
N LEU A 14 -3.85 -9.22 7.49
CA LEU A 14 -3.80 -7.83 7.94
C LEU A 14 -3.08 -6.95 6.91
N VAL A 15 -1.90 -7.37 6.45
CA VAL A 15 -1.09 -6.64 5.46
C VAL A 15 -1.89 -6.41 4.17
N ASP A 16 -2.56 -7.44 3.67
CA ASP A 16 -3.39 -7.37 2.46
C ASP A 16 -4.58 -6.40 2.63
N SER A 17 -5.22 -6.42 3.81
CA SER A 17 -6.32 -5.50 4.13
C SER A 17 -5.83 -4.05 4.20
N VAL A 18 -4.70 -3.82 4.87
CA VAL A 18 -4.06 -2.50 4.97
C VAL A 18 -3.68 -1.97 3.59
N GLU A 19 -3.05 -2.80 2.75
CA GLU A 19 -2.72 -2.47 1.36
C GLU A 19 -3.97 -2.04 0.58
N THR A 20 -5.02 -2.87 0.64
CA THR A 20 -6.28 -2.63 -0.08
C THR A 20 -6.91 -1.29 0.34
N HIS A 21 -6.94 -1.01 1.65
CA HIS A 21 -7.48 0.24 2.18
C HIS A 21 -6.62 1.45 1.81
N ALA A 22 -5.29 1.35 1.89
CA ALA A 22 -4.38 2.42 1.51
C ALA A 22 -4.52 2.78 0.01
N ARG A 23 -4.53 1.76 -0.87
CA ARG A 23 -4.74 1.95 -2.32
C ARG A 23 -6.08 2.61 -2.61
N ARG A 24 -7.15 2.14 -1.97
CA ARG A 24 -8.49 2.72 -2.15
C ARG A 24 -8.54 4.19 -1.71
N ALA A 25 -7.86 4.54 -0.62
CA ALA A 25 -7.81 5.91 -0.16
C ALA A 25 -6.99 6.82 -1.10
N LEU A 26 -5.90 6.30 -1.71
CA LEU A 26 -5.11 7.00 -2.75
C LEU A 26 -5.82 7.13 -4.10
N ALA A 27 -6.85 6.34 -4.36
CA ALA A 27 -7.65 6.50 -5.56
C ALA A 27 -8.36 7.87 -5.57
N GLY A 28 -8.83 8.33 -4.40
CA GLY A 28 -9.55 9.59 -4.22
C GLY A 28 -8.71 10.76 -3.68
N ARG A 29 -7.45 10.54 -3.30
CA ARG A 29 -6.57 11.57 -2.71
C ARG A 29 -5.16 11.49 -3.29
N PRO A 30 -4.48 12.63 -3.52
CA PRO A 30 -3.10 12.63 -4.01
C PRO A 30 -2.07 12.18 -2.95
N LEU A 31 -2.45 12.19 -1.67
CA LEU A 31 -1.61 11.78 -0.54
C LEU A 31 -2.46 11.18 0.58
N LEU A 32 -1.84 10.35 1.42
CA LEU A 32 -2.37 9.98 2.73
C LEU A 32 -1.41 10.49 3.80
N ASP A 33 -1.94 11.30 4.72
CA ASP A 33 -1.18 11.71 5.89
C ASP A 33 -1.04 10.56 6.91
N VAL A 34 -0.21 10.80 7.93
CA VAL A 34 0.03 9.81 8.99
C VAL A 34 -1.26 9.45 9.72
N ALA A 35 -2.14 10.42 9.97
CA ALA A 35 -3.40 10.20 10.67
C ALA A 35 -4.34 9.26 9.91
N ALA A 36 -4.48 9.43 8.60
CA ALA A 36 -5.31 8.57 7.76
C ALA A 36 -4.75 7.14 7.68
N LEU A 37 -3.42 6.98 7.62
CA LEU A 37 -2.78 5.67 7.65
C LEU A 37 -2.95 5.00 9.01
N ASP A 38 -2.76 5.74 10.09
CA ASP A 38 -3.01 5.26 11.45
C ASP A 38 -4.46 4.81 11.61
N GLU A 39 -5.43 5.53 11.06
CA GLU A 39 -6.83 5.14 11.11
C GLU A 39 -7.09 3.78 10.42
N ILE A 40 -6.40 3.51 9.29
CA ILE A 40 -6.45 2.22 8.61
C ILE A 40 -5.85 1.12 9.49
N LEU A 41 -4.65 1.36 10.06
CA LEU A 41 -3.96 0.41 10.91
C LEU A 41 -4.76 0.10 12.18
N GLN A 42 -5.27 1.13 12.86
CA GLN A 42 -6.02 0.98 14.10
C GLN A 42 -7.35 0.25 13.89
N ARG A 43 -7.98 0.38 12.71
CA ARG A 43 -9.15 -0.44 12.35
C ARG A 43 -8.83 -1.93 12.29
N GLU A 44 -7.68 -2.28 11.74
CA GLU A 44 -7.23 -3.68 11.70
C GLU A 44 -6.80 -4.18 13.09
N VAL A 45 -6.04 -3.38 13.84
CA VAL A 45 -5.64 -3.69 15.22
C VAL A 45 -6.86 -3.88 16.12
N ALA A 46 -7.92 -3.08 15.96
CA ALA A 46 -9.14 -3.22 16.74
C ALA A 46 -9.81 -4.60 16.60
N LYS A 47 -9.59 -5.33 15.50
CA LYS A 47 -10.10 -6.70 15.32
C LYS A 47 -9.47 -7.70 16.29
N TRP A 48 -8.21 -7.47 16.68
CA TRP A 48 -7.50 -8.30 17.66
C TRP A 48 -8.03 -8.12 19.08
N ASN A 49 -8.70 -6.99 19.36
CA ASN A 49 -9.33 -6.73 20.65
C ASN A 49 -10.76 -7.27 20.74
N ARG A 50 -11.30 -7.88 19.68
CA ARG A 50 -12.66 -8.42 19.63
C ARG A 50 -12.63 -9.94 19.79
N PRO A 51 -13.09 -10.50 20.93
CA PRO A 51 -13.03 -11.94 21.17
C PRO A 51 -13.80 -12.79 20.13
N SER A 52 -14.82 -12.23 19.49
CA SER A 52 -15.62 -12.89 18.45
C SER A 52 -14.93 -12.93 17.08
N HIS A 53 -13.87 -12.16 16.87
CA HIS A 53 -13.09 -12.20 15.64
C HIS A 53 -12.01 -13.29 15.75
N TYR A 54 -11.67 -13.94 14.64
CA TYR A 54 -10.64 -14.99 14.60
C TYR A 54 -9.34 -14.55 15.31
N ASN A 55 -8.81 -13.38 14.97
CA ASN A 55 -7.61 -12.83 15.60
C ASN A 55 -7.75 -12.58 17.11
N GLY A 56 -8.89 -12.08 17.55
CA GLY A 56 -9.13 -11.84 18.97
C GLY A 56 -9.35 -13.13 19.75
N ALA A 57 -9.98 -14.14 19.16
CA ALA A 57 -10.08 -15.47 19.73
C ALA A 57 -8.71 -16.14 19.89
N TRP A 58 -7.85 -16.03 18.86
CA TRP A 58 -6.47 -16.51 18.92
C TRP A 58 -5.69 -15.83 20.06
N LEU A 59 -5.78 -14.50 20.17
CA LEU A 59 -5.10 -13.74 21.21
C LEU A 59 -5.67 -14.00 22.62
N ALA A 60 -6.98 -14.24 22.73
CA ALA A 60 -7.60 -14.64 23.99
C ALA A 60 -7.13 -16.02 24.43
N LYS A 61 -7.01 -16.97 23.49
CA LYS A 61 -6.46 -18.30 23.76
C LYS A 61 -5.00 -18.20 24.21
N LEU A 62 -4.18 -17.41 23.51
CA LEU A 62 -2.78 -17.17 23.90
C LEU A 62 -2.69 -16.58 25.31
N ALA A 63 -3.56 -15.62 25.67
CA ALA A 63 -3.60 -15.05 27.01
C ALA A 63 -4.00 -16.04 28.11
N GLY A 64 -4.79 -17.05 27.78
CA GLY A 64 -5.16 -18.12 28.71
C GLY A 64 -4.08 -19.17 28.93
N THR A 65 -3.20 -19.39 27.95
CA THR A 65 -2.11 -20.39 28.02
C THR A 65 -0.78 -19.78 28.43
N HIS A 66 -0.41 -18.64 27.82
CA HIS A 66 0.88 -17.96 27.97
C HIS A 66 0.66 -16.45 28.23
N PRO A 67 0.23 -16.05 29.44
CA PRO A 67 -0.23 -14.68 29.72
C PRO A 67 0.86 -13.62 29.50
N GLU A 68 2.12 -13.92 29.84
CA GLU A 68 3.25 -13.00 29.65
C GLU A 68 3.54 -12.76 28.16
N VAL A 69 3.51 -13.82 27.35
CA VAL A 69 3.67 -13.74 25.89
C VAL A 69 2.54 -12.91 25.29
N ALA A 70 1.30 -13.15 25.71
CA ALA A 70 0.14 -12.38 25.23
C ALA A 70 0.20 -10.90 25.60
N ALA A 71 0.69 -10.56 26.80
CA ALA A 71 0.85 -9.18 27.24
C ALA A 71 1.86 -8.43 26.37
N ARG A 72 3.03 -9.03 26.12
CA ARG A 72 4.05 -8.49 25.21
C ARG A 72 3.53 -8.40 23.78
N PHE A 73 2.83 -9.42 23.29
CA PHE A 73 2.21 -9.40 21.97
C PHE A 73 1.25 -8.21 21.82
N ARG A 74 0.37 -7.98 22.81
CA ARG A 74 -0.53 -6.82 22.83
C ARG A 74 0.21 -5.49 22.83
N ALA A 75 1.26 -5.37 23.63
CA ALA A 75 2.07 -4.15 23.67
C ALA A 75 2.73 -3.86 22.31
N THR A 76 3.33 -4.87 21.68
CA THR A 76 3.91 -4.75 20.34
C THR A 76 2.85 -4.40 19.29
N LEU A 77 1.66 -5.01 19.36
CA LEU A 77 0.56 -4.70 18.45
C LEU A 77 0.06 -3.25 18.62
N GLY A 78 0.04 -2.73 19.85
CA GLY A 78 -0.32 -1.35 20.14
C GLY A 78 0.71 -0.30 19.66
N ASN A 79 1.94 -0.73 19.38
CA ASN A 79 2.98 0.11 18.80
C ASN A 79 2.89 0.22 17.28
N LEU A 80 1.97 -0.50 16.64
CA LEU A 80 1.78 -0.49 15.20
C LEU A 80 1.18 0.85 14.76
N ARG A 81 2.02 1.69 14.16
CA ARG A 81 1.70 3.07 13.74
C ARG A 81 2.41 3.43 12.43
N ALA A 82 1.80 4.32 11.67
CA ALA A 82 2.42 4.94 10.52
C ALA A 82 3.47 5.95 10.98
N VAL A 83 4.67 5.87 10.40
CA VAL A 83 5.80 6.74 10.78
C VAL A 83 5.96 7.92 9.83
N ARG A 84 5.38 7.81 8.63
CA ARG A 84 5.53 8.78 7.55
C ARG A 84 4.27 8.81 6.67
N PRO A 85 3.96 9.96 6.05
CA PRO A 85 2.88 10.04 5.09
C PRO A 85 3.19 9.22 3.84
N LEU A 86 2.14 8.75 3.17
CA LEU A 86 2.25 8.05 1.90
C LEU A 86 1.99 9.06 0.78
N VAL A 87 3.07 9.41 0.08
CA VAL A 87 3.08 10.39 -1.01
C VAL A 87 3.62 9.72 -2.29
N PRO A 88 2.74 9.36 -3.24
CA PRO A 88 3.17 8.86 -4.55
C PRO A 88 3.94 9.95 -5.31
N GLN A 89 5.21 9.71 -5.60
CA GLN A 89 6.02 10.63 -6.40
C GLN A 89 5.70 10.47 -7.89
N ILE A 90 4.74 11.26 -8.37
CA ILE A 90 4.35 11.29 -9.78
C ILE A 90 5.03 12.49 -10.43
N GLY A 91 5.99 12.25 -11.32
CA GLY A 91 6.60 13.33 -12.12
C GLY A 91 5.55 14.04 -12.97
N ASN A 92 5.65 15.37 -13.14
CA ASN A 92 4.65 16.17 -13.88
C ASN A 92 4.68 15.83 -15.39
N PRO A 93 3.68 15.12 -15.94
CA PRO A 93 3.67 14.75 -17.35
C PRO A 93 3.29 15.93 -18.25
N TRP A 94 2.57 16.93 -17.71
CA TRP A 94 2.01 18.03 -18.48
C TRP A 94 3.07 18.93 -19.09
N LEU A 95 4.26 19.00 -18.49
CA LEU A 95 5.37 19.75 -19.07
C LEU A 95 5.81 19.17 -20.43
N ARG A 96 5.86 17.83 -20.53
CA ARG A 96 6.23 17.14 -21.77
C ARG A 96 5.10 17.22 -22.80
N VAL A 97 3.85 17.14 -22.36
CA VAL A 97 2.67 17.30 -23.22
C VAL A 97 2.62 18.72 -23.78
N ALA A 98 2.79 19.74 -22.93
CA ALA A 98 2.80 21.14 -23.33
C ALA A 98 3.91 21.42 -24.36
N LEU A 99 5.11 20.84 -24.17
CA LEU A 99 6.21 20.95 -25.12
C LEU A 99 5.85 20.32 -26.48
N VAL A 100 5.26 19.12 -26.48
CA VAL A 100 4.86 18.44 -27.72
C VAL A 100 3.72 19.19 -28.42
N VAL A 101 2.72 19.65 -27.68
CA VAL A 101 1.61 20.46 -28.23
C VAL A 101 2.16 21.77 -28.81
N ALA A 102 3.09 22.44 -28.13
CA ALA A 102 3.73 23.64 -28.65
C ALA A 102 4.53 23.37 -29.94
N LEU A 103 5.27 22.26 -30.01
CA LEU A 103 5.99 21.84 -31.22
C LEU A 103 5.05 21.52 -32.38
N VAL A 104 3.95 20.80 -32.12
CA VAL A 104 2.94 20.47 -33.13
C VAL A 104 2.23 21.73 -33.60
N ALA A 105 1.87 22.65 -32.70
CA ALA A 105 1.26 23.93 -33.04
C ALA A 105 2.21 24.83 -33.85
N ALA A 106 3.50 24.85 -33.52
CA ALA A 106 4.51 25.59 -34.28
C ALA A 106 4.71 25.00 -35.69
N ALA A 107 4.83 23.68 -35.81
CA ALA A 107 4.91 23.00 -37.11
C ALA A 107 3.65 23.24 -37.95
N PHE A 108 2.47 23.26 -37.32
CA PHE A 108 1.20 23.57 -37.95
C PHE A 108 1.13 25.02 -38.47
N PHE A 109 1.55 25.99 -37.66
CA PHE A 109 1.60 27.40 -38.06
C PHE A 109 2.51 27.62 -39.27
N ILE A 110 3.67 26.94 -39.30
CA ILE A 110 4.61 26.97 -40.42
C ILE A 110 4.00 26.34 -41.68
N ALA A 111 3.30 25.21 -41.55
CA ALA A 111 2.67 24.52 -42.68
C ALA A 111 1.45 25.25 -43.25
N TRP A 112 0.64 25.89 -42.39
CA TRP A 112 -0.48 26.74 -42.79
C TRP A 112 0.02 27.87 -43.69
N TRP A 113 1.06 28.60 -43.26
CA TRP A 113 1.61 29.74 -44.02
C TRP A 113 2.02 29.37 -45.46
N GLN A 114 2.29 28.08 -45.73
CA GLN A 114 2.78 27.61 -47.02
C GLN A 114 1.72 26.98 -47.95
N THR A 115 0.46 26.73 -47.53
CA THR A 115 -0.50 25.97 -48.37
C THR A 115 -1.99 26.33 -48.24
N ASP A 116 -2.70 26.47 -49.38
CA ASP A 116 -4.14 26.80 -49.51
C ASP A 116 -5.15 25.68 -49.12
N ARG A 117 -4.69 24.54 -48.58
CA ARG A 117 -5.53 23.35 -48.36
C ARG A 117 -6.03 23.22 -46.90
N LEU A 118 -7.00 24.05 -46.53
CA LEU A 118 -7.58 24.15 -45.18
C LEU A 118 -8.14 22.83 -44.57
N LEU A 119 -8.69 21.90 -45.36
CA LEU A 119 -9.40 20.72 -44.83
C LEU A 119 -8.50 19.59 -44.31
N VAL A 120 -7.37 19.31 -44.99
CA VAL A 120 -6.38 18.33 -44.51
C VAL A 120 -5.70 18.85 -43.23
N HIS A 121 -5.63 20.17 -43.09
CA HIS A 121 -4.98 20.87 -41.99
C HIS A 121 -5.76 20.81 -40.67
N VAL A 122 -7.08 20.63 -40.68
CA VAL A 122 -7.87 20.55 -39.43
C VAL A 122 -8.04 19.10 -38.94
N ALA A 123 -8.22 18.13 -39.85
CA ALA A 123 -8.52 16.75 -39.47
C ALA A 123 -7.30 15.98 -38.91
N ALA A 124 -6.11 16.23 -39.46
CA ALA A 124 -4.87 15.56 -39.06
C ALA A 124 -4.40 15.89 -37.61
N PRO A 125 -4.37 17.16 -37.16
CA PRO A 125 -3.98 17.48 -35.78
C PRO A 125 -5.02 17.05 -34.74
N LEU A 126 -6.32 17.03 -35.08
CA LEU A 126 -7.37 16.51 -34.20
C LEU A 126 -7.21 14.99 -33.95
N THR A 127 -6.98 14.21 -35.01
CA THR A 127 -6.73 12.76 -34.87
C THR A 127 -5.41 12.46 -34.17
N ALA A 128 -4.34 13.21 -34.48
CA ALA A 128 -3.08 13.12 -33.75
C ALA A 128 -3.24 13.47 -32.26
N GLY A 129 -4.02 14.51 -31.93
CA GLY A 129 -4.31 14.91 -30.56
C GLY A 129 -5.06 13.86 -29.75
N ILE A 130 -6.04 13.18 -30.34
CA ILE A 130 -6.80 12.11 -29.68
C ILE A 130 -5.90 10.90 -29.38
N VAL A 131 -5.09 10.47 -30.37
CA VAL A 131 -4.19 9.32 -30.21
C VAL A 131 -3.08 9.65 -29.20
N PHE A 132 -2.45 10.82 -29.33
CA PHE A 132 -1.36 11.23 -28.44
C PHE A 132 -1.86 11.49 -27.01
N GLY A 133 -3.02 12.13 -26.84
CA GLY A 133 -3.65 12.32 -25.54
C GLY A 133 -3.97 11.00 -24.83
N SER A 134 -4.42 9.99 -25.58
CA SER A 134 -4.68 8.65 -25.05
C SER A 134 -3.39 7.95 -24.59
N LEU A 135 -2.32 8.03 -25.39
CA LEU A 135 -1.01 7.45 -25.05
C LEU A 135 -0.37 8.11 -23.83
N VAL A 136 -0.45 9.44 -23.74
CA VAL A 136 0.02 10.22 -22.59
C VAL A 136 -0.75 9.83 -21.34
N ARG A 137 -2.09 9.76 -21.43
CA ARG A 137 -2.94 9.35 -20.32
C ARG A 137 -2.60 7.94 -19.83
N ALA A 138 -2.43 6.99 -20.75
CA ALA A 138 -2.05 5.63 -20.41
C ALA A 138 -0.67 5.56 -19.72
N ARG A 139 0.33 6.28 -20.23
CA ARG A 139 1.66 6.35 -19.60
C ARG A 139 1.62 7.02 -18.23
N TRP A 140 0.81 8.06 -18.06
CA TRP A 140 0.65 8.73 -16.77
C TRP A 140 -0.06 7.82 -15.76
N GLN A 141 -1.11 7.11 -16.17
CA GLN A 141 -1.77 6.12 -15.32
C GLN A 141 -0.79 5.03 -14.89
N ALA A 142 0.02 4.48 -15.80
CA ALA A 142 1.05 3.50 -15.46
C ALA A 142 2.10 4.06 -14.49
N ALA A 143 2.56 5.30 -14.70
CA ALA A 143 3.51 5.96 -13.79
C ALA A 143 2.90 6.21 -12.40
N ARG A 144 1.61 6.57 -12.35
CA ARG A 144 0.86 6.74 -11.10
C ARG A 144 0.73 5.41 -10.35
N GLU A 145 0.34 4.34 -11.01
CA GLU A 145 0.25 3.01 -10.38
C GLU A 145 1.61 2.58 -9.83
N LEU A 146 2.69 2.71 -10.61
CA LEU A 146 4.03 2.37 -10.13
C LEU A 146 4.46 3.22 -8.92
N ALA A 147 4.10 4.51 -8.89
CA ALA A 147 4.38 5.38 -7.76
C ALA A 147 3.58 4.98 -6.51
N ILE A 148 2.32 4.55 -6.68
CA ILE A 148 1.47 4.00 -5.62
C ILE A 148 2.07 2.68 -5.11
N ASP A 149 2.43 1.76 -6.02
CA ASP A 149 3.03 0.46 -5.68
C ASP A 149 4.27 0.64 -4.81
N ARG A 150 5.18 1.55 -5.21
CA ARG A 150 6.39 1.84 -4.44
C ARG A 150 6.09 2.45 -3.08
N ALA A 151 5.16 3.40 -3.01
CA ALA A 151 4.84 4.09 -1.77
C ALA A 151 4.10 3.18 -0.77
N VAL A 152 3.16 2.37 -1.26
CA VAL A 152 2.48 1.34 -0.47
C VAL A 152 3.47 0.25 -0.06
N GLY A 153 4.29 -0.27 -0.97
CA GLY A 153 5.30 -1.29 -0.65
C GLY A 153 6.31 -0.82 0.40
N ALA A 154 6.76 0.45 0.32
CA ALA A 154 7.64 1.02 1.35
C ALA A 154 6.95 1.15 2.71
N PHE A 155 5.66 1.51 2.73
CA PHE A 155 4.86 1.55 3.95
C PHE A 155 4.65 0.16 4.56
N LEU A 156 4.35 -0.85 3.74
CA LEU A 156 4.21 -2.24 4.23
C LEU A 156 5.55 -2.79 4.75
N ALA A 157 6.67 -2.45 4.10
CA ALA A 157 8.00 -2.81 4.59
C ALA A 157 8.32 -2.17 5.96
N ASP A 158 7.76 -0.99 6.27
CA ASP A 158 7.89 -0.40 7.60
C ASP A 158 7.15 -1.25 8.67
N LEU A 159 6.09 -1.97 8.29
CA LEU A 159 5.35 -2.85 9.19
C LEU A 159 6.08 -4.18 9.45
N ASP A 160 6.95 -4.64 8.55
CA ASP A 160 7.68 -5.91 8.70
C ASP A 160 8.50 -5.99 9.99
N GLY A 161 9.05 -4.85 10.43
CA GLY A 161 9.79 -4.78 11.69
C GLY A 161 8.94 -5.20 12.89
N VAL A 162 7.71 -4.67 12.97
CA VAL A 162 6.74 -5.01 14.02
C VAL A 162 6.21 -6.42 13.82
N GLY A 163 5.95 -6.83 12.57
CA GLY A 163 5.51 -8.17 12.21
C GLY A 163 6.49 -9.26 12.67
N ARG A 164 7.80 -9.04 12.52
CA ARG A 164 8.83 -9.96 13.02
C ARG A 164 8.81 -10.09 14.54
N GLN A 165 8.65 -9.00 15.28
CA GLN A 165 8.57 -9.04 16.75
C GLN A 165 7.32 -9.78 17.24
N LEU A 166 6.18 -9.57 16.58
CA LEU A 166 4.94 -10.29 16.89
C LEU A 166 5.07 -11.78 16.57
N ARG A 167 5.73 -12.12 15.46
CA ARG A 167 6.02 -13.50 15.08
C ARG A 167 6.92 -14.19 16.10
N GLU A 168 7.96 -13.50 16.56
CA GLU A 168 8.87 -14.02 17.58
C GLU A 168 8.15 -14.31 18.90
N ALA A 169 7.23 -13.44 19.32
CA ALA A 169 6.36 -13.70 20.48
C ALA A 169 5.48 -14.94 20.26
N ALA A 170 4.91 -15.13 19.06
CA ALA A 170 4.15 -16.34 18.75
C ALA A 170 5.03 -17.61 18.75
N ALA A 171 6.24 -17.54 18.20
CA ALA A 171 7.20 -18.66 18.20
C ALA A 171 7.70 -19.00 19.62
N GLU A 172 7.76 -18.02 20.52
CA GLU A 172 8.08 -18.27 21.93
C GLU A 172 7.01 -19.13 22.61
N ALA A 173 5.73 -18.89 22.32
CA ALA A 173 4.64 -19.74 22.80
C ALA A 173 4.74 -21.18 22.27
N ASP A 174 5.16 -21.35 21.00
CA ASP A 174 5.41 -22.68 20.43
C ASP A 174 6.52 -23.44 21.17
N ARG A 175 7.63 -22.76 21.50
CA ARG A 175 8.72 -23.35 22.29
C ARG A 175 8.27 -23.75 23.70
N MET A 176 7.41 -22.94 24.33
CA MET A 176 6.87 -23.25 25.66
C MET A 176 5.91 -24.45 25.65
N ASP A 177 5.23 -24.69 24.53
CA ASP A 177 4.35 -25.84 24.35
C ASP A 177 5.12 -27.12 23.96
N ASP A 178 6.41 -27.03 23.63
CA ASP A 178 7.24 -28.19 23.30
C ASP A 178 7.43 -29.11 24.53
N PRO A 179 7.05 -30.39 24.44
CA PRO A 179 7.22 -31.35 25.53
C PRO A 179 8.68 -31.60 25.92
N GLU A 180 9.66 -31.43 25.02
CA GLU A 180 11.08 -31.59 25.36
C GLU A 180 11.58 -30.43 26.23
N ASP A 181 11.18 -29.20 25.88
CA ASP A 181 11.58 -27.99 26.60
C ASP A 181 10.92 -27.93 27.99
N ARG A 182 9.70 -28.48 28.14
CA ARG A 182 9.04 -28.65 29.44
C ARG A 182 9.78 -29.63 30.37
N ARG A 183 10.42 -30.66 29.84
CA ARG A 183 11.21 -31.61 30.65
C ARG A 183 12.53 -31.01 31.15
N LEU A 184 13.08 -30.02 30.46
CA LEU A 184 14.31 -29.33 30.86
C LEU A 184 14.06 -28.24 31.91
N ARG A 185 12.82 -27.76 32.04
CA ARG A 185 12.42 -26.70 32.98
C ARG A 185 11.71 -27.20 34.25
N ALA A 186 11.39 -28.49 34.33
CA ALA A 186 10.77 -29.15 35.48
C ALA A 186 11.85 -29.75 36.40
#